data_AF-A0A5E3WP17-F1
#
_entry.id   AF-A0A5E3WP17-F1
#
_cell.length_a   1.000
_cell.length_b   1.000
_cell.length_c   1.000
_cell.angle_alpha   90.00
_cell.angle_beta   90.00
_cell.angle_gamma   90.00
#
_symmetry.space_group_name_H-M   'P 1'
#
loop_
_entity.id
_entity.type
_entity.pdbx_description
1 polymer ?
#
loop_
_entity_poly.entity_id
_entity_poly.type
_entity_poly.pdbx_seq_one_letter_code
_entity_poly.pdbx_strand_id
1 'polypeptide(L)'
;MAPSAPSSAHPTPPISPDPEPTPVHRVLLILDAQVGLLSPPPRGVPNSQTLRANLTRILDSARAAPHRPRIIHVRNCGDSGDIDHTGSPGWELIFRPELDKDEHVLDKKKNNAFAGTKLAELVPDEALLVVIGAQSDFCVRATCAAALQRGNEVIVIRGAHGTFDRLEVLAGGAVTSAKDVIKEIDAILTEMGAWEYVAKEEEGLDTHRKRGQRECGGPL
;
A
#
# COMPACT_ATOMS: atom_id res chain seq x y z
N MET A 1 -50.86 -42.36 45.56
CA MET A 1 -49.43 -41.95 45.43
C MET A 1 -48.82 -42.76 44.31
N ALA A 2 -48.63 -42.17 43.13
CA ALA A 2 -47.93 -42.78 42.01
C ALA A 2 -46.46 -42.31 42.02
N PRO A 3 -45.47 -43.14 41.64
CA PRO A 3 -44.06 -42.76 41.68
C PRO A 3 -43.66 -41.94 40.45
N SER A 4 -42.86 -40.89 40.69
CA SER A 4 -42.27 -40.02 39.68
C SER A 4 -41.19 -40.75 38.87
N ALA A 5 -41.21 -40.60 37.54
CA ALA A 5 -40.16 -41.09 36.64
C ALA A 5 -38.90 -40.21 36.71
N PRO A 6 -37.69 -40.78 36.50
CA PRO A 6 -36.45 -39.99 36.49
C PRO A 6 -36.26 -39.25 35.16
N SER A 7 -35.86 -37.99 35.27
CA SER A 7 -35.49 -37.10 34.15
C SER A 7 -34.20 -37.57 33.48
N SER A 8 -34.24 -37.89 32.19
CA SER A 8 -33.06 -38.19 31.38
C SER A 8 -32.31 -36.91 31.05
N ALA A 9 -31.09 -36.74 31.57
CA ALA A 9 -30.20 -35.66 31.15
C ALA A 9 -29.64 -35.99 29.75
N HIS A 10 -29.90 -35.11 28.78
CA HIS A 10 -29.23 -35.16 27.47
C HIS A 10 -27.79 -34.62 27.61
N PRO A 11 -26.77 -35.29 27.03
CA PRO A 11 -25.42 -34.78 27.02
C PRO A 11 -25.32 -33.57 26.07
N THR A 12 -24.74 -32.48 26.57
CA THR A 12 -24.40 -31.29 25.80
C THR A 12 -23.36 -31.65 24.73
N PRO A 13 -23.52 -31.26 23.45
CA PRO A 13 -22.52 -31.51 22.43
C PRO A 13 -21.22 -30.75 22.75
N PRO A 14 -20.05 -31.28 22.36
CA PRO A 14 -18.78 -30.60 22.58
C PRO A 14 -18.77 -29.27 21.80
N ILE A 15 -18.40 -28.20 22.51
CA ILE A 15 -18.13 -26.88 21.91
C ILE A 15 -17.00 -27.08 20.90
N SER A 16 -17.30 -26.83 19.62
CA SER A 16 -16.28 -26.80 18.58
C SER A 16 -15.27 -25.68 18.91
N PRO A 17 -13.95 -25.90 18.71
CA PRO A 17 -12.98 -24.84 18.91
C PRO A 17 -13.34 -23.64 18.04
N ASP A 18 -13.13 -22.42 18.57
CA ASP A 18 -13.29 -21.19 17.81
C ASP A 18 -12.51 -21.29 16.50
N PRO A 19 -13.05 -20.82 15.36
CA PRO A 19 -12.32 -20.85 14.10
C PRO A 19 -11.01 -20.07 14.27
N GLU A 20 -9.89 -20.72 13.93
CA GLU A 20 -8.57 -20.08 13.80
C GLU A 20 -8.71 -18.76 13.02
N PRO A 21 -8.10 -17.65 13.47
CA PRO A 21 -8.20 -16.38 12.76
C PRO A 21 -7.73 -16.57 11.32
N THR A 22 -8.59 -16.21 10.36
CA THR A 22 -8.28 -16.29 8.94
C THR A 22 -6.95 -15.57 8.66
N PRO A 23 -5.99 -16.21 7.96
CA PRO A 23 -4.71 -15.57 7.66
C PRO A 23 -4.95 -14.24 6.96
N VAL A 24 -4.47 -13.15 7.54
CA VAL A 24 -4.54 -11.83 6.89
C VAL A 24 -3.71 -11.89 5.61
N HIS A 25 -4.36 -11.75 4.45
CA HIS A 25 -3.66 -11.67 3.17
C HIS A 25 -2.84 -10.37 3.13
N ARG A 26 -1.51 -10.47 3.23
CA ARG A 26 -0.61 -9.32 3.18
C ARG A 26 -0.08 -9.15 1.77
N VAL A 27 -0.19 -7.93 1.24
CA VAL A 27 0.31 -7.57 -0.08
C VAL A 27 1.25 -6.37 0.05
N LEU A 28 2.45 -6.48 -0.50
CA LEU A 28 3.31 -5.33 -0.78
C LEU A 28 3.04 -4.85 -2.20
N LEU A 29 2.46 -3.67 -2.33
CA LEU A 29 2.15 -3.04 -3.61
C LEU A 29 3.19 -1.95 -3.91
N ILE A 30 3.99 -2.18 -4.95
CA ILE A 30 5.06 -1.30 -5.39
C ILE A 30 4.60 -0.58 -6.66
N LEU A 31 4.24 0.69 -6.52
CA LEU A 31 3.70 1.50 -7.61
C LEU A 31 4.80 2.28 -8.32
N ASP A 32 4.93 2.07 -9.63
CA ASP A 32 5.73 2.88 -10.55
C ASP A 32 7.17 3.10 -10.08
N ALA A 33 7.78 2.09 -9.46
CA ALA A 33 9.19 2.06 -9.12
C ALA A 33 10.02 1.81 -10.38
N GLN A 34 9.98 2.77 -11.31
CA GLN A 34 10.57 2.68 -12.64
C GLN A 34 11.87 3.49 -12.71
N VAL A 35 12.76 3.08 -13.60
CA VAL A 35 14.09 3.69 -13.80
C VAL A 35 13.98 5.19 -14.04
N GLY A 36 12.98 5.63 -14.80
CA GLY A 36 12.73 7.03 -15.10
C GLY A 36 12.45 7.85 -13.84
N LEU A 37 11.35 7.55 -13.15
CA LEU A 37 10.91 8.26 -11.95
C LEU A 37 11.95 8.24 -10.82
N LEU A 38 12.74 7.16 -10.72
CA LEU A 38 13.77 6.99 -9.68
C LEU A 38 15.20 7.31 -10.16
N SER A 39 15.34 7.94 -11.32
CA SER A 39 16.64 8.45 -11.79
C SER A 39 17.10 9.68 -10.95
N PRO A 40 18.38 10.04 -10.98
CA PRO A 40 18.84 11.26 -10.28
C PRO A 40 18.09 12.51 -10.76
N PRO A 41 17.82 13.48 -9.87
CA PRO A 41 17.24 14.76 -10.26
C PRO A 41 18.17 15.52 -11.23
N PRO A 42 17.62 16.38 -12.11
CA PRO A 42 16.21 16.78 -12.16
C PRO A 42 15.32 15.82 -12.96
N ARG A 43 15.87 14.72 -13.49
CA ARG A 43 15.11 13.80 -14.33
C ARG A 43 14.07 13.02 -13.50
N GLY A 44 14.51 12.36 -12.43
CA GLY A 44 13.60 11.69 -11.50
C GLY A 44 13.13 12.62 -10.37
N VAL A 45 12.28 12.09 -9.48
CA VAL A 45 11.74 12.84 -8.35
C VAL A 45 12.86 13.42 -7.47
N PRO A 46 12.67 14.60 -6.83
CA PRO A 46 13.74 15.27 -6.08
C PRO A 46 14.40 14.40 -5.00
N ASN A 47 13.66 13.50 -4.36
CA ASN A 47 14.14 12.58 -3.33
C ASN A 47 14.50 11.17 -3.86
N SER A 48 14.74 11.00 -5.16
CA SER A 48 14.86 9.67 -5.80
C SER A 48 15.91 8.76 -5.17
N GLN A 49 17.05 9.31 -4.75
CA GLN A 49 18.11 8.52 -4.09
C GLN A 49 17.63 7.92 -2.75
N THR A 50 17.08 8.75 -1.87
CA THR A 50 16.55 8.31 -0.56
C THR A 50 15.35 7.39 -0.75
N LEU A 51 14.45 7.72 -1.68
CA LEU A 51 13.29 6.91 -2.00
C LEU A 51 13.72 5.51 -2.47
N ARG A 52 14.65 5.43 -3.43
CA ARG A 52 15.19 4.14 -3.90
C ARG A 52 15.76 3.30 -2.76
N ALA A 53 16.54 3.90 -1.85
CA ALA A 53 17.09 3.19 -0.69
C ALA A 53 16.00 2.64 0.23
N ASN A 54 14.94 3.42 0.49
CA ASN A 54 13.81 2.99 1.31
C ASN A 54 13.02 1.86 0.64
N LEU A 55 12.70 2.00 -0.66
CA LEU A 55 12.01 0.97 -1.43
C LEU A 55 12.80 -0.34 -1.45
N THR A 56 14.12 -0.29 -1.64
CA THR A 56 15.01 -1.47 -1.56
C THR A 56 14.90 -2.15 -0.19
N ARG A 57 15.06 -1.39 0.90
CA ARG A 57 14.98 -1.95 2.26
C ARG A 57 13.64 -2.63 2.54
N ILE A 58 12.53 -2.01 2.11
CA ILE A 58 11.18 -2.55 2.31
C ILE A 58 10.98 -3.82 1.49
N LEU A 59 11.39 -3.81 0.21
CA LEU A 59 11.31 -4.97 -0.66
C LEU A 59 12.15 -6.14 -0.12
N ASP A 60 13.39 -5.89 0.30
CA ASP A 60 14.27 -6.92 0.86
C ASP A 60 13.69 -7.48 2.17
N SER A 61 13.15 -6.62 3.02
CA SER A 61 12.48 -7.04 4.27
C SER A 61 11.25 -7.90 3.99
N ALA A 62 10.43 -7.53 3.00
CA ALA A 62 9.26 -8.31 2.60
C ALA A 62 9.66 -9.68 2.04
N ARG A 63 10.71 -9.73 1.21
CA ARG A 63 11.25 -10.98 0.64
C ARG A 63 11.82 -11.93 1.69
N ALA A 64 12.41 -11.39 2.75
CA ALA A 64 13.02 -12.15 3.84
C ALA A 64 12.05 -12.51 4.99
N ALA A 65 10.82 -11.99 4.97
CA ALA A 65 9.85 -12.22 6.05
C ALA A 65 9.47 -13.71 6.14
N PRO A 66 9.35 -14.30 7.36
CA PRO A 66 8.89 -15.68 7.54
C PRO A 66 7.52 -15.95 6.91
N HIS A 67 6.65 -14.94 6.95
CA HIS A 67 5.38 -14.90 6.24
C HIS A 67 5.48 -13.87 5.12
N ARG A 68 6.19 -14.24 4.05
CA ARG A 68 6.40 -13.40 2.87
C ARG A 68 5.05 -12.92 2.31
N PRO A 69 4.81 -11.60 2.21
CA PRO A 69 3.60 -11.09 1.58
C PRO A 69 3.65 -11.37 0.08
N ARG A 70 2.49 -11.39 -0.57
CA ARG A 70 2.44 -11.30 -2.03
C ARG A 70 3.02 -9.97 -2.46
N ILE A 71 3.91 -9.95 -3.45
CA ILE A 71 4.54 -8.71 -3.92
C ILE A 71 4.04 -8.41 -5.33
N ILE A 72 3.48 -7.22 -5.52
CA ILE A 72 2.94 -6.80 -6.81
C ILE A 72 3.66 -5.53 -7.24
N HIS A 73 4.40 -5.63 -8.33
CA HIS A 73 5.02 -4.49 -9.01
C HIS A 73 4.02 -3.98 -10.04
N VAL A 74 3.64 -2.72 -9.91
CA VAL A 74 2.80 -2.05 -10.90
C VAL A 74 3.66 -1.07 -11.67
N ARG A 75 3.63 -1.17 -12.99
CA ARG A 75 4.40 -0.34 -13.91
C ARG A 75 3.45 0.57 -14.67
N ASN A 76 3.69 1.88 -14.63
CA ASN A 76 2.93 2.82 -15.41
C ASN A 76 3.41 2.83 -16.86
N CYS A 77 2.47 2.79 -17.79
CA CYS A 77 2.71 2.90 -19.22
C CYS A 77 2.39 4.32 -19.65
N GLY A 78 3.39 5.20 -19.54
CA GLY A 78 3.30 6.60 -19.95
C GLY A 78 3.13 6.76 -21.46
N ASP A 79 2.60 7.91 -21.85
CA ASP A 79 2.39 8.30 -23.23
C ASP A 79 3.72 8.77 -23.86
N SER A 80 3.70 9.04 -25.17
CA SER A 80 4.89 9.50 -25.87
C SER A 80 5.37 10.84 -25.31
N GLY A 81 6.64 10.90 -24.92
CA GLY A 81 7.25 12.07 -24.29
C GLY A 81 7.36 11.98 -22.77
N ASP A 82 6.61 11.06 -22.14
CA ASP A 82 6.73 10.82 -20.70
C ASP A 82 8.05 10.13 -20.36
N ILE A 83 8.50 10.36 -19.12
CA ILE A 83 9.75 9.78 -18.60
C ILE A 83 9.72 8.23 -18.55
N ASP A 84 8.51 7.68 -18.43
CA ASP A 84 8.15 6.28 -18.39
C ASP A 84 7.33 5.88 -19.63
N HIS A 85 7.59 6.53 -20.78
CA HIS A 85 7.02 6.12 -22.06
C HIS A 85 7.28 4.63 -22.33
N THR A 86 6.23 3.91 -22.69
CA THR A 86 6.25 2.44 -22.88
C THR A 86 7.38 1.99 -23.80
N GLY A 87 8.18 1.01 -23.36
CA GLY A 87 9.32 0.47 -24.10
C GLY A 87 10.60 1.33 -24.06
N SER A 88 10.58 2.49 -23.40
CA SER A 88 11.79 3.28 -23.16
C SER A 88 12.64 2.71 -22.01
N PRO A 89 13.94 3.05 -21.93
CA PRO A 89 14.76 2.65 -20.77
C PRO A 89 14.23 3.19 -19.43
N GLY A 90 13.54 4.32 -19.43
CA GLY A 90 12.93 4.89 -18.22
C GLY A 90 11.67 4.17 -17.75
N TRP A 91 11.04 3.39 -18.64
CA TRP A 91 9.83 2.63 -18.33
C TRP A 91 10.12 1.35 -17.54
N GLU A 92 11.31 0.78 -17.65
CA GLU A 92 11.63 -0.48 -16.98
C GLU A 92 11.55 -0.36 -15.45
N LEU A 93 11.15 -1.45 -14.79
CA LEU A 93 11.17 -1.55 -13.33
C LEU A 93 12.60 -1.46 -12.83
N ILE A 94 12.84 -0.69 -11.77
CA ILE A 94 14.17 -0.60 -11.15
C ILE A 94 14.50 -1.86 -10.33
N PHE A 95 13.47 -2.55 -9.84
CA PHE A 95 13.59 -3.80 -9.09
C PHE A 95 13.23 -4.97 -9.99
N ARG A 96 14.12 -5.96 -10.07
CA ARG A 96 13.82 -7.19 -10.79
C ARG A 96 12.80 -8.02 -9.98
N PRO A 97 11.65 -8.38 -10.55
CA PRO A 97 10.67 -9.22 -9.86
C PRO A 97 11.14 -10.68 -9.78
N GLU A 98 10.88 -11.34 -8.65
CA GLU A 98 11.08 -12.79 -8.44
C GLU A 98 9.80 -13.56 -8.82
N LEU A 99 9.53 -13.72 -10.12
CA LEU A 99 8.28 -14.31 -10.63
C LEU A 99 8.06 -15.76 -10.17
N ASP A 100 9.13 -16.48 -9.84
CA ASP A 100 9.12 -17.83 -9.28
C ASP A 100 8.73 -17.88 -7.79
N LYS A 101 8.59 -16.72 -7.12
CA LYS A 101 8.33 -16.58 -5.67
C LYS A 101 7.11 -15.72 -5.34
N ASP A 102 6.03 -15.88 -6.11
CA ASP A 102 4.75 -15.15 -5.98
C ASP A 102 4.89 -13.61 -6.08
N GLU A 103 5.84 -13.14 -6.92
CA GLU A 103 5.86 -11.75 -7.36
C GLU A 103 5.15 -11.58 -8.69
N HIS A 104 4.37 -10.51 -8.82
CA HIS A 104 3.56 -10.23 -10.00
C HIS A 104 3.95 -8.89 -10.60
N VAL A 105 3.81 -8.76 -11.92
CA VAL A 105 3.96 -7.48 -12.63
C VAL A 105 2.66 -7.14 -13.34
N LEU A 106 2.16 -5.93 -13.13
CA LEU A 106 0.99 -5.39 -13.81
C LEU A 106 1.34 -4.08 -14.50
N ASP A 107 1.00 -3.97 -15.78
CA ASP A 107 1.09 -2.72 -16.53
C ASP A 107 -0.23 -1.95 -16.41
N LYS A 108 -0.16 -0.64 -16.17
CA LYS A 108 -1.33 0.25 -16.05
C LYS A 108 -1.22 1.50 -16.92
N LYS A 109 -2.38 2.04 -17.33
CA LYS A 109 -2.48 3.32 -18.07
C LYS A 109 -3.22 4.42 -17.30
N LYS A 110 -3.64 4.15 -16.08
CA LYS A 110 -4.41 5.06 -15.23
C LYS A 110 -3.74 5.18 -13.87
N ASN A 111 -3.93 6.29 -13.16
CA ASN A 111 -3.32 6.48 -11.84
C ASN A 111 -3.79 5.42 -10.83
N ASN A 112 -5.09 5.11 -10.83
CA ASN A 112 -5.63 4.02 -10.03
C ASN A 112 -5.20 2.68 -10.62
N ALA A 113 -4.35 1.95 -9.90
CA ALA A 113 -3.83 0.66 -10.35
C ALA A 113 -4.91 -0.43 -10.46
N PHE A 114 -6.08 -0.29 -9.83
CA PHE A 114 -7.22 -1.21 -10.04
C PHE A 114 -7.96 -0.96 -11.35
N ALA A 115 -7.84 0.24 -11.93
CA ALA A 115 -8.60 0.62 -13.11
C ALA A 115 -7.96 0.07 -14.39
N GLY A 116 -8.63 -0.88 -15.05
CA GLY A 116 -8.19 -1.46 -16.32
C GLY A 116 -7.01 -2.43 -16.18
N THR A 117 -6.79 -2.99 -14.99
CA THR A 117 -5.79 -4.03 -14.73
C THR A 117 -6.44 -5.23 -14.03
N LYS A 118 -5.66 -6.28 -13.80
CA LYS A 118 -6.06 -7.46 -13.02
C LYS A 118 -5.72 -7.35 -11.53
N LEU A 119 -5.41 -6.15 -11.01
CA LEU A 119 -4.98 -5.99 -9.62
C LEU A 119 -6.02 -6.53 -8.62
N ALA A 120 -7.31 -6.33 -8.89
CA ALA A 120 -8.41 -6.84 -8.06
C ALA A 120 -8.47 -8.38 -7.98
N GLU A 121 -7.94 -9.09 -8.98
CA GLU A 121 -7.85 -10.57 -8.95
C GLU A 121 -6.72 -11.04 -8.03
N LEU A 122 -5.69 -10.21 -7.84
CA LEU A 122 -4.52 -10.52 -7.02
C LEU A 122 -4.63 -10.02 -5.57
N VAL A 123 -5.54 -9.07 -5.32
CA VAL A 123 -5.77 -8.40 -4.04
C VAL A 123 -7.22 -8.69 -3.58
N PRO A 124 -7.42 -9.66 -2.66
CA PRO A 124 -8.69 -9.86 -1.99
C PRO A 124 -9.15 -8.61 -1.23
N ASP A 125 -10.46 -8.44 -1.00
CA ASP A 125 -11.01 -7.25 -0.36
C ASP A 125 -10.59 -7.14 1.12
N GLU A 126 -10.35 -8.26 1.79
CA GLU A 126 -9.84 -8.35 3.16
C GLU A 126 -8.32 -8.19 3.28
N ALA A 127 -7.61 -8.03 2.16
CA ALA A 127 -6.16 -7.94 2.18
C ALA A 127 -5.67 -6.64 2.84
N LEU A 128 -4.59 -6.77 3.62
CA LEU A 128 -3.79 -5.66 4.10
C LEU A 128 -2.79 -5.26 3.01
N LEU A 129 -2.93 -4.06 2.49
CA LEU A 129 -2.04 -3.49 1.48
C LEU A 129 -1.01 -2.59 2.13
N VAL A 130 0.28 -2.90 1.92
CA VAL A 130 1.38 -1.97 2.17
C VAL A 130 1.73 -1.32 0.84
N VAL A 131 1.53 -0.02 0.71
CA VAL A 131 1.71 0.72 -0.55
C VAL A 131 2.96 1.60 -0.49
N ILE A 132 3.83 1.44 -1.49
CA ILE A 132 5.06 2.22 -1.68
C ILE A 132 5.22 2.60 -3.14
N GLY A 133 6.03 3.63 -3.45
CA GLY A 133 6.43 3.96 -4.81
C GLY A 133 6.15 5.40 -5.25
N ALA A 134 5.80 5.62 -6.51
CA ALA A 134 5.58 6.95 -7.05
C ALA A 134 4.38 6.97 -8.02
N GLN A 135 3.80 8.10 -8.36
CA GLN A 135 3.94 9.39 -7.68
C GLN A 135 2.91 9.53 -6.54
N SER A 136 3.25 10.32 -5.51
CA SER A 136 2.48 10.46 -4.27
C SER A 136 1.05 10.96 -4.53
N ASP A 137 0.91 12.10 -5.18
CA ASP A 137 -0.36 12.78 -5.47
C ASP A 137 -1.11 12.23 -6.68
N PHE A 138 -0.47 11.34 -7.44
CA PHE A 138 -1.07 10.61 -8.56
C PHE A 138 -1.36 9.15 -8.19
N CYS A 139 -0.48 8.23 -8.58
CA CYS A 139 -0.73 6.79 -8.57
C CYS A 139 -0.89 6.23 -7.16
N VAL A 140 -0.07 6.69 -6.21
CA VAL A 140 -0.16 6.28 -4.80
C VAL A 140 -1.49 6.71 -4.22
N ARG A 141 -1.81 8.01 -4.25
CA ARG A 141 -3.08 8.53 -3.74
C ARG A 141 -4.30 7.86 -4.39
N ALA A 142 -4.33 7.77 -5.72
CA ALA A 142 -5.48 7.22 -6.44
C ALA A 142 -5.69 5.73 -6.15
N THR A 143 -4.62 4.96 -6.03
CA THR A 143 -4.70 3.51 -5.74
C THR A 143 -5.06 3.26 -4.28
N CYS A 144 -4.48 4.00 -3.33
CA CYS A 144 -4.84 3.91 -1.92
C CYS A 144 -6.32 4.28 -1.70
N ALA A 145 -6.78 5.37 -2.33
CA ALA A 145 -8.19 5.77 -2.28
C ALA A 145 -9.13 4.67 -2.79
N ALA A 146 -8.79 4.04 -3.92
CA ALA A 146 -9.57 2.95 -4.49
C ALA A 146 -9.55 1.70 -3.60
N ALA A 147 -8.41 1.33 -3.03
CA ALA A 147 -8.29 0.23 -2.08
C ALA A 147 -9.17 0.43 -0.84
N LEU A 148 -9.12 1.63 -0.23
CA LEU A 148 -9.96 1.97 0.91
C LEU A 148 -11.46 1.86 0.57
N GLN A 149 -11.87 2.31 -0.63
CA GLN A 149 -13.25 2.17 -1.10
C GLN A 149 -13.68 0.71 -1.32
N ARG A 150 -12.74 -0.18 -1.65
CA ARG A 150 -12.98 -1.63 -1.76
C ARG A 150 -13.07 -2.33 -0.40
N GLY A 151 -12.72 -1.66 0.69
CA GLY A 151 -12.72 -2.23 2.04
C GLY A 151 -11.36 -2.76 2.50
N ASN A 152 -10.32 -2.63 1.70
CA ASN A 152 -8.96 -3.04 2.08
C ASN A 152 -8.44 -2.19 3.24
N GLU A 153 -7.68 -2.83 4.14
CA GLU A 153 -6.80 -2.09 5.04
C GLU A 153 -5.57 -1.62 4.27
N VAL A 154 -5.23 -0.32 4.39
CA VAL A 154 -4.11 0.28 3.64
C VAL A 154 -3.10 0.88 4.61
N ILE A 155 -1.84 0.48 4.47
CA ILE A 155 -0.68 1.09 5.12
C ILE A 155 0.13 1.84 4.08
N VAL A 156 0.45 3.11 4.38
CA VAL A 156 1.42 3.90 3.62
C VAL A 156 2.66 4.09 4.48
N ILE A 157 3.83 3.76 3.96
CA ILE A 157 5.09 3.91 4.70
C ILE A 157 5.66 5.30 4.41
N ARG A 158 5.79 6.11 5.45
CA ARG A 158 6.37 7.45 5.37
C ARG A 158 7.78 7.38 4.78
N GLY A 159 8.05 8.22 3.77
CA GLY A 159 9.33 8.23 3.07
C GLY A 159 9.54 7.09 2.08
N ALA A 160 8.55 6.22 1.88
CA ALA A 160 8.53 5.19 0.85
C ALA A 160 7.65 5.57 -0.35
N HIS A 161 7.29 6.84 -0.49
CA HIS A 161 6.75 7.39 -1.71
C HIS A 161 7.33 8.78 -2.03
N GLY A 162 7.30 9.15 -3.31
CA GLY A 162 7.83 10.42 -3.80
C GLY A 162 6.99 11.02 -4.91
N THR A 163 7.26 12.28 -5.23
CA THR A 163 6.61 13.03 -6.31
C THR A 163 7.50 14.21 -6.74
N PHE A 164 7.08 14.98 -7.73
CA PHE A 164 7.75 16.20 -8.18
C PHE A 164 7.18 17.45 -7.49
N ASP A 165 7.85 18.58 -7.67
CA ASP A 165 7.27 19.88 -7.32
C ASP A 165 5.99 20.09 -8.14
N ARG A 166 4.93 20.58 -7.49
CA ARG A 166 3.61 20.77 -8.11
C ARG A 166 3.40 22.23 -8.46
N LEU A 167 3.11 22.50 -9.73
CA LEU A 167 2.72 23.83 -10.20
C LEU A 167 1.25 24.09 -9.87
N GLU A 168 0.99 25.09 -9.04
CA GLU A 168 -0.34 25.52 -8.63
C GLU A 168 -0.91 26.52 -9.65
N VAL A 169 -1.39 25.99 -10.78
CA VAL A 169 -1.86 26.79 -11.94
C VAL A 169 -2.93 27.81 -11.54
N LEU A 170 -3.87 27.43 -10.68
CA LEU A 170 -4.95 28.31 -10.23
C LEU A 170 -4.53 29.29 -9.13
N ALA A 171 -3.39 29.05 -8.47
CA ALA A 171 -2.83 29.92 -7.43
C ALA A 171 -1.72 30.83 -8.00
N GLY A 172 -1.93 31.35 -9.22
CA GLY A 172 -1.00 32.26 -9.87
C GLY A 172 0.35 31.64 -10.26
N GLY A 173 0.42 30.32 -10.42
CA GLY A 173 1.65 29.62 -10.79
C GLY A 173 2.64 29.45 -9.64
N ALA A 174 2.19 29.56 -8.39
CA ALA A 174 3.00 29.17 -7.24
C ALA A 174 3.48 27.71 -7.37
N VAL A 175 4.61 27.39 -6.75
CA VAL A 175 5.14 26.02 -6.74
C VAL A 175 5.09 25.48 -5.32
N THR A 176 4.38 24.37 -5.14
CA THR A 176 4.43 23.57 -3.92
C THR A 176 5.57 22.58 -4.03
N SER A 177 6.49 22.58 -3.06
CA SER A 177 7.63 21.67 -3.07
C SER A 177 7.18 20.21 -3.01
N ALA A 178 7.91 19.30 -3.65
CA ALA A 178 7.64 17.85 -3.61
C ALA A 178 7.51 17.34 -2.17
N LYS A 179 8.33 17.88 -1.25
CA LYS A 179 8.28 17.55 0.18
C LYS A 179 6.94 17.92 0.81
N ASP A 180 6.40 19.08 0.47
CA ASP A 180 5.12 19.54 1.03
C ASP A 180 3.93 18.85 0.36
N VAL A 181 4.02 18.53 -0.95
CA VAL A 181 3.05 17.65 -1.62
C VAL A 181 3.01 16.28 -0.93
N ILE A 182 4.16 15.66 -0.63
CA ILE A 182 4.22 14.37 0.08
C ILE A 182 3.50 14.45 1.43
N LYS A 183 3.77 15.49 2.23
CA LYS A 183 3.10 15.67 3.54
C LYS A 183 1.59 15.87 3.40
N GLU A 184 1.16 16.64 2.40
CA GLU A 184 -0.25 16.84 2.09
C GLU A 184 -0.93 15.50 1.78
N ILE A 185 -0.28 14.65 0.96
CA ILE A 185 -0.82 13.34 0.62
C ILE A 185 -0.84 12.38 1.82
N ASP A 186 0.20 12.38 2.66
CA ASP A 186 0.22 11.62 3.92
C ASP A 186 -1.01 11.96 4.78
N ALA A 187 -1.29 13.26 4.95
CA ALA A 187 -2.42 13.74 5.72
C ALA A 187 -3.76 13.32 5.09
N ILE A 188 -3.93 13.54 3.78
CA ILE A 188 -5.15 13.14 3.05
C ILE A 188 -5.41 11.64 3.20
N LEU A 189 -4.40 10.79 2.98
CA LEU A 189 -4.59 9.34 3.05
C LEU A 189 -4.90 8.90 4.48
N THR A 190 -4.28 9.52 5.48
CA THR A 190 -4.58 9.27 6.89
C THR A 190 -6.02 9.65 7.24
N GLU A 191 -6.50 10.80 6.77
CA GLU A 191 -7.90 11.24 6.94
C GLU A 191 -8.88 10.30 6.24
N MET A 192 -8.50 9.74 5.09
CA MET A 192 -9.28 8.73 4.37
C MET A 192 -9.32 7.37 5.06
N GLY A 193 -8.49 7.15 6.08
CA GLY A 193 -8.45 5.92 6.87
C GLY A 193 -7.29 4.98 6.56
N ALA A 194 -6.31 5.40 5.75
CA ALA A 194 -5.05 4.68 5.66
C ALA A 194 -4.26 4.81 6.97
N TRP A 195 -3.51 3.77 7.30
CA TRP A 195 -2.57 3.78 8.40
C TRP A 195 -1.24 4.33 7.90
N GLU A 196 -0.73 5.35 8.56
CA GLU A 196 0.63 5.80 8.32
C GLU A 196 1.61 5.00 9.18
N TYR A 197 2.66 4.47 8.56
CA TYR A 197 3.74 3.78 9.26
C TYR A 197 5.07 4.52 9.10
N VAL A 198 5.75 4.76 10.22
CA VAL A 198 7.12 5.28 10.24
C VAL A 198 8.04 4.12 10.59
N ALA A 199 8.83 3.66 9.62
CA ALA A 199 9.85 2.65 9.88
C ALA A 199 10.87 3.19 10.89
N LYS A 200 11.00 2.53 12.04
CA LYS A 200 12.11 2.78 12.96
C LYS A 200 13.39 2.24 12.33
N GLU A 201 14.50 2.97 12.46
CA GLU A 201 15.76 2.58 11.81
C GLU A 201 16.37 1.27 12.33
N GLU A 202 15.88 0.70 13.43
CA GLU A 202 16.27 -0.62 13.89
C GLU A 202 15.06 -1.32 14.52
N GLU A 203 14.40 -2.16 13.71
CA GLU A 203 13.72 -3.40 14.05
C GLU A 203 12.95 -3.81 12.80
N GLY A 204 13.04 -5.09 12.43
CA GLY A 204 12.32 -5.65 11.28
C GLY A 204 10.84 -5.29 11.33
N LEU A 205 10.15 -5.43 10.19
CA LEU A 205 8.77 -5.02 9.96
C LEU A 205 7.79 -5.70 10.95
N ASP A 206 7.76 -5.24 12.20
CA ASP A 206 6.83 -5.67 13.23
C ASP A 206 5.73 -4.62 13.35
N THR A 207 4.51 -5.07 13.10
CA THR A 207 3.37 -4.20 12.84
C THR A 207 2.81 -3.66 14.15
N HIS A 208 3.38 -2.56 14.66
CA HIS A 208 2.77 -1.84 15.78
C HIS A 208 1.75 -0.79 15.30
N ARG A 209 0.49 -1.13 15.51
CA ARG A 209 -0.74 -0.37 15.20
C ARG A 209 -0.88 0.87 16.09
N LYS A 210 -0.93 2.07 15.53
CA LYS A 210 -1.51 3.25 16.18
C LYS A 210 -2.69 3.76 15.37
N ARG A 211 -3.88 3.71 15.96
CA ARG A 211 -5.10 4.26 15.36
C ARG A 211 -5.16 5.74 15.72
N GLY A 212 -5.46 6.62 14.76
CA GLY A 212 -5.70 8.03 15.03
C GLY A 212 -6.74 8.19 16.14
N GLN A 213 -6.38 8.93 17.20
CA GLN A 213 -7.29 9.26 18.29
C GLN A 213 -8.40 10.15 17.73
N ARG A 214 -9.63 9.61 17.70
CA ARG A 214 -10.82 10.46 17.71
C ARG A 214 -11.12 10.79 19.16
N GLU A 215 -10.88 12.03 19.57
CA GLU A 215 -11.53 12.59 20.75
C GLU A 215 -13.02 12.76 20.41
N CYS A 216 -13.82 11.74 20.72
CA CYS A 216 -15.25 11.90 20.85
C CYS A 216 -15.52 12.43 22.27
N GLY A 217 -15.61 13.75 22.39
CA GLY A 217 -16.17 14.39 23.57
C GLY A 217 -17.70 14.29 23.56
N GLY A 218 -18.24 13.56 24.55
CA GLY A 218 -19.62 13.68 25.03
C GLY A 218 -20.27 12.32 25.39
N PRO A 219 -21.23 12.25 26.35
CA PRO A 219 -21.87 13.34 27.10
C PRO A 219 -21.86 13.19 28.64
N LEU A 220 -21.94 14.32 29.35
CA LEU A 220 -22.91 14.63 30.42
C LEU A 220 -23.09 16.15 30.45
#